data_AF-A0A520I395-F1
#
_entry.id   AF-A0A520I395-F1
#
_cell.length_a   1.000
_cell.length_b   1.000
_cell.length_c   1.000
_cell.angle_alpha   90.00
_cell.angle_beta   90.00
_cell.angle_gamma   90.00
#
_symmetry.space_group_name_H-M   'P 1'
#
loop_
_entity.id
_entity.type
_entity.pdbx_description
1 polymer ?
#
loop_
_entity_poly.entity_id
_entity_poly.type
_entity_poly.pdbx_seq_one_letter_code
_entity_poly.pdbx_strand_id
1 'polypeptide(L)'
;MKPLFLENELPVDDLVRIGLWKDGKAALSPDNLRAMLAGRRTGLVTLENVQADGFLIKQLDVKLSLNRSDSGRISLQAHPIHHEIQSHPLLTEKDKKLLTEGKVASIGKTVEDPNGKAQHLIFEYDAETKEFISYIPNKVQAPERVNGELLTEEQKRAFQSGEPVELSDGTSFQHRASEPNGILSDRIALVVSVLMDGGISYLLLRGLRNLLSNKQPQKDEYTAGFKMALAAMERQQAQKDL
;
A
#
# COMPACT_ATOMS: atom_id res chain seq x y z
N MET A 1 -8.85 3.12 -5.72
CA MET A 1 -8.03 2.23 -6.57
C MET A 1 -8.82 0.95 -6.77
N LYS A 2 -8.76 0.34 -7.96
CA LYS A 2 -9.34 -0.96 -8.25
C LYS A 2 -8.75 -1.99 -7.29
N PRO A 3 -9.57 -2.74 -6.56
CA PRO A 3 -9.06 -3.73 -5.64
C PRO A 3 -8.44 -4.90 -6.41
N LEU A 4 -7.40 -5.49 -5.84
CA LEU A 4 -6.79 -6.75 -6.30
C LEU A 4 -7.58 -7.97 -5.79
N PHE A 5 -8.26 -7.81 -4.65
CA PHE A 5 -9.13 -8.80 -4.02
C PHE A 5 -10.52 -8.20 -3.80
N LEU A 6 -11.57 -8.94 -4.08
CA LEU A 6 -12.94 -8.52 -3.80
C LEU A 6 -13.27 -8.77 -2.32
N GLU A 7 -14.22 -8.01 -1.77
CA GLU A 7 -14.61 -8.15 -0.36
C GLU A 7 -15.24 -9.52 -0.05
N ASN A 8 -15.97 -10.10 -1.00
CA ASN A 8 -16.51 -11.45 -0.89
C ASN A 8 -15.46 -12.57 -1.03
N GLU A 9 -14.21 -12.22 -1.35
CA GLU A 9 -13.07 -13.14 -1.40
C GLU A 9 -12.25 -13.13 -0.08
N LEU A 10 -12.66 -12.34 0.92
CA LEU A 10 -11.96 -12.30 2.20
C LEU A 10 -11.94 -13.69 2.87
N PRO A 11 -10.80 -14.11 3.45
CA PRO A 11 -10.70 -15.37 4.16
C PRO A 11 -11.38 -15.24 5.54
N VAL A 12 -12.71 -15.37 5.56
CA VAL A 12 -13.53 -15.18 6.78
C VAL A 12 -13.05 -16.05 7.93
N ASP A 13 -12.73 -17.31 7.68
CA ASP A 13 -12.26 -18.24 8.71
C ASP A 13 -10.93 -17.75 9.35
N ASP A 14 -10.02 -17.19 8.55
CA ASP A 14 -8.78 -16.62 9.08
C ASP A 14 -9.08 -15.41 9.97
N LEU A 15 -9.96 -14.52 9.53
CA LEU A 15 -10.34 -13.30 10.26
C LEU A 15 -11.08 -13.63 11.57
N VAL A 16 -11.97 -14.63 11.57
CA VAL A 16 -12.66 -15.11 12.78
C VAL A 16 -11.64 -15.63 13.81
N ARG A 17 -10.66 -16.43 13.37
CA ARG A 17 -9.64 -17.01 14.27
C ARG A 17 -8.83 -15.97 15.04
N ILE A 18 -8.64 -14.79 14.48
CA ILE A 18 -7.89 -13.70 15.12
C ILE A 18 -8.79 -12.58 15.65
N GLY A 19 -10.10 -12.80 15.73
CA GLY A 19 -11.06 -11.85 16.30
C GLY A 19 -11.35 -10.62 15.44
N LEU A 20 -10.95 -10.63 14.16
CA LEU A 20 -11.16 -9.54 13.19
C LEU A 20 -12.39 -9.73 12.32
N TRP A 21 -13.34 -10.57 12.76
CA TRP A 21 -14.65 -10.71 12.14
C TRP A 21 -15.74 -10.61 13.20
N LYS A 22 -16.63 -9.62 13.08
CA LYS A 22 -17.72 -9.36 14.04
C LYS A 22 -18.97 -8.95 13.28
N ASP A 23 -20.12 -9.48 13.70
CA ASP A 23 -21.43 -9.13 13.12
C ASP A 23 -21.50 -9.27 11.59
N GLY A 24 -20.86 -10.29 11.04
CA GLY A 24 -20.86 -10.55 9.60
C GLY A 24 -19.96 -9.64 8.76
N LYS A 25 -19.06 -8.87 9.38
CA LYS A 25 -18.13 -7.98 8.68
C LYS A 25 -16.72 -8.00 9.30
N ALA A 26 -15.74 -7.57 8.50
CA ALA A 26 -14.38 -7.38 8.99
C ALA A 26 -14.34 -6.28 10.06
N ALA A 27 -13.79 -6.59 11.23
CA ALA A 27 -13.58 -5.64 12.32
C ALA A 27 -12.27 -4.86 12.11
N LEU A 28 -12.17 -4.18 10.97
CA LEU A 28 -11.02 -3.38 10.55
C LEU A 28 -11.47 -1.94 10.25
N SER A 29 -10.54 -0.98 10.36
CA SER A 29 -10.81 0.35 9.83
C SER A 29 -11.04 0.31 8.32
N PRO A 30 -11.84 1.22 7.75
CA PRO A 30 -12.06 1.28 6.30
C PRO A 30 -10.76 1.38 5.49
N ASP A 31 -9.76 2.10 6.00
CA ASP A 31 -8.46 2.25 5.35
C ASP A 31 -7.65 0.95 5.37
N ASN A 32 -7.66 0.21 6.48
CA ASN A 32 -6.99 -1.09 6.57
C ASN A 32 -7.64 -2.13 5.66
N LEU A 33 -8.97 -2.20 5.65
CA LEU A 33 -9.68 -3.09 4.73
C LEU A 33 -9.36 -2.74 3.27
N ARG A 34 -9.42 -1.45 2.90
CA ARG A 34 -9.06 -0.99 1.55
C ARG A 34 -7.61 -1.31 1.18
N ALA A 35 -6.67 -1.20 2.13
CA ALA A 35 -5.28 -1.54 1.92
C ALA A 35 -5.13 -3.03 1.57
N MET A 36 -5.73 -3.92 2.38
CA MET A 36 -5.71 -5.37 2.13
C MET A 36 -6.32 -5.73 0.79
N LEU A 37 -7.50 -5.19 0.47
CA LEU A 37 -8.19 -5.46 -0.80
C LEU A 37 -7.37 -4.95 -2.00
N ALA A 38 -6.53 -3.92 -1.82
CA ALA A 38 -5.60 -3.44 -2.83
C ALA A 38 -4.26 -4.21 -2.87
N GLY A 39 -4.11 -5.28 -2.08
CA GLY A 39 -2.87 -6.08 -2.00
C GLY A 39 -1.72 -5.42 -1.25
N ARG A 40 -2.03 -4.45 -0.39
CA ARG A 40 -1.06 -3.75 0.48
C ARG A 40 -1.15 -4.26 1.91
N ARG A 41 -0.20 -3.82 2.73
CA ARG A 41 -0.26 -4.00 4.18
C ARG A 41 -1.20 -2.99 4.82
N THR A 42 -1.86 -3.40 5.88
CA THR A 42 -2.58 -2.50 6.80
C THR A 42 -1.62 -1.62 7.58
N GLY A 43 -2.16 -0.66 8.34
CA GLY A 43 -1.46 -0.11 9.50
C GLY A 43 -1.36 -1.17 10.60
N LEU A 44 -0.76 -0.81 11.74
CA LEU A 44 -0.77 -1.70 12.90
C LEU A 44 -2.21 -2.01 13.35
N VAL A 45 -2.48 -3.29 13.52
CA VAL A 45 -3.71 -3.85 14.06
C VAL A 45 -3.34 -4.62 15.30
N THR A 46 -3.99 -4.29 16.41
CA THR A 46 -3.83 -5.00 17.66
C THR A 46 -4.72 -6.23 17.67
N LEU A 47 -4.11 -7.41 17.77
CA LEU A 47 -4.79 -8.67 18.01
C LEU A 47 -4.79 -8.97 19.51
N GLU A 48 -5.90 -9.47 20.03
CA GLU A 48 -6.04 -9.84 21.44
C GLU A 48 -6.19 -11.35 21.60
N ASN A 49 -5.58 -11.88 22.67
CA ASN A 49 -5.70 -13.29 23.07
C ASN A 49 -5.34 -14.29 21.95
N VAL A 50 -4.27 -14.01 21.21
CA VAL A 50 -3.78 -14.86 20.12
C VAL A 50 -3.17 -16.13 20.72
N GLN A 51 -3.60 -17.30 20.23
CA GLN A 51 -2.96 -18.58 20.55
C GLN A 51 -1.96 -18.94 19.44
N ALA A 52 -0.70 -19.12 19.83
CA ALA A 52 0.38 -19.59 18.95
C ALA A 52 1.27 -20.56 19.71
N ASP A 53 1.52 -21.74 19.13
CA ASP A 53 2.43 -22.76 19.68
C ASP A 53 2.20 -23.12 21.17
N GLY A 54 0.94 -23.13 21.60
CA GLY A 54 0.55 -23.42 22.99
C GLY A 54 0.70 -22.26 23.97
N PHE A 55 1.15 -21.08 23.50
CA PHE A 55 1.21 -19.85 24.28
C PHE A 55 -0.01 -18.97 24.02
N LEU A 56 -0.54 -18.37 25.09
CA LEU A 56 -1.52 -17.29 24.99
C LEU A 56 -0.79 -15.95 24.99
N ILE A 57 -0.84 -15.27 23.86
CA ILE A 57 -0.33 -13.91 23.70
C ILE A 57 -1.50 -12.96 23.95
N LYS A 58 -1.47 -12.23 25.07
CA LYS A 58 -2.55 -11.32 25.46
C LYS A 58 -2.84 -10.26 24.41
N GLN A 59 -1.76 -9.70 23.85
CA GLN A 59 -1.84 -8.65 22.85
C GLN A 59 -0.66 -8.77 21.89
N LEU A 60 -0.91 -8.65 20.59
CA LEU A 60 0.10 -8.67 19.55
C LEU A 60 -0.24 -7.62 18.49
N ASP A 61 0.65 -6.66 18.27
CA ASP A 61 0.51 -5.68 17.20
C ASP A 61 1.14 -6.23 15.92
N VAL A 62 0.35 -6.27 14.85
CA VAL A 62 0.75 -6.81 13.54
C VAL A 62 0.28 -5.89 12.41
N LYS A 63 0.97 -5.91 11.28
CA LYS A 63 0.35 -5.55 10.00
C LYS A 63 -0.28 -6.78 9.36
N LEU A 64 -1.28 -6.59 8.52
CA LEU A 64 -1.98 -7.66 7.81
C LEU A 64 -1.90 -7.45 6.31
N SER A 65 -1.87 -8.54 5.55
CA SER A 65 -2.05 -8.51 4.10
C SER A 65 -2.79 -9.74 3.61
N LEU A 66 -3.26 -9.70 2.37
CA LEU A 66 -3.82 -10.86 1.68
C LEU A 66 -2.79 -11.44 0.72
N ASN A 67 -2.76 -12.77 0.60
CA ASN A 67 -1.99 -13.47 -0.41
C ASN A 67 -2.93 -14.38 -1.20
N ARG A 68 -2.71 -14.49 -2.52
CA ARG A 68 -3.37 -15.46 -3.39
C ARG A 68 -2.34 -16.50 -3.84
N SER A 69 -2.56 -17.75 -3.46
CA SER A 69 -1.72 -18.86 -3.91
C SER A 69 -1.89 -19.13 -5.40
N ASP A 70 -1.01 -19.95 -5.97
CA ASP A 70 -1.10 -20.42 -7.36
C ASP A 70 -2.41 -21.16 -7.65
N SER A 71 -2.99 -21.82 -6.63
CA SER A 71 -4.30 -22.47 -6.72
C SER A 71 -5.49 -21.50 -6.64
N GLY A 72 -5.24 -20.19 -6.50
CA GLY A 72 -6.26 -19.17 -6.36
C GLY A 72 -6.83 -19.02 -4.95
N ARG A 73 -6.37 -19.82 -3.96
CA ARG A 73 -6.80 -19.69 -2.57
C ARG A 73 -6.25 -18.39 -1.98
N ILE A 74 -7.13 -17.65 -1.31
CA ILE A 74 -6.75 -16.44 -0.59
C ILE A 74 -6.56 -16.76 0.89
N SER A 75 -5.50 -16.23 1.47
CA SER A 75 -5.20 -16.37 2.89
C SER A 75 -4.79 -15.03 3.50
N LEU A 76 -5.02 -14.92 4.81
CA LEU A 76 -4.53 -13.81 5.60
C LEU A 76 -3.08 -14.05 6.02
N GLN A 77 -2.25 -13.02 5.90
CA GLN A 77 -0.89 -13.01 6.42
C GLN A 77 -0.77 -11.98 7.52
N ALA A 78 -0.20 -12.40 8.65
CA ALA A 78 0.15 -11.51 9.76
C ALA A 78 1.66 -11.25 9.75
N HIS A 79 2.01 -9.97 9.89
CA HIS A 79 3.37 -9.44 9.82
C HIS A 79 3.68 -8.78 11.18
N PRO A 80 4.26 -9.53 12.14
CA PRO A 80 4.53 -9.02 13.47
C PRO A 80 5.71 -8.04 13.48
N ILE A 81 5.82 -7.26 14.55
CA ILE A 81 6.97 -6.38 14.77
C ILE A 81 8.16 -7.22 15.24
N HIS A 82 9.16 -7.39 14.38
CA HIS A 82 10.36 -8.16 14.72
C HIS A 82 11.41 -7.31 15.46
N HIS A 83 12.16 -7.95 16.37
CA HIS A 83 13.32 -7.33 16.98
C HIS A 83 14.48 -7.16 16.00
N GLU A 84 14.66 -8.09 15.07
CA GLU A 84 15.73 -8.09 14.08
C GLU A 84 15.17 -8.00 12.65
N ILE A 85 16.01 -7.54 11.72
CA ILE A 85 15.64 -7.47 10.29
C ILE A 85 15.49 -8.89 9.75
N GLN A 86 14.33 -9.19 9.21
CA GLN A 86 14.05 -10.48 8.58
C GLN A 86 14.70 -10.53 7.20
N SER A 87 15.44 -11.60 6.91
CA SER A 87 16.08 -11.77 5.61
C SER A 87 15.06 -12.14 4.52
N HIS A 88 15.34 -11.76 3.28
CA HIS A 88 14.51 -12.12 2.12
C HIS A 88 15.35 -12.92 1.12
N PRO A 89 14.90 -14.12 0.69
CA PRO A 89 15.73 -15.04 -0.10
C PRO A 89 16.14 -14.50 -1.48
N LEU A 90 15.35 -13.58 -2.05
CA LEU A 90 15.61 -12.97 -3.36
C LEU A 90 16.47 -11.69 -3.29
N LEU A 91 16.87 -11.25 -2.10
CA LEU A 91 17.68 -10.04 -1.90
C LEU A 91 19.11 -10.40 -1.47
N THR A 92 20.09 -9.75 -2.09
CA THR A 92 21.49 -9.84 -1.65
C THR A 92 21.72 -8.98 -0.41
N GLU A 93 22.81 -9.20 0.33
CA GLU A 93 23.19 -8.32 1.45
C GLU A 93 23.33 -6.86 1.04
N LYS A 94 23.83 -6.60 -0.17
CA LYS A 94 23.93 -5.24 -0.72
C LYS A 94 22.55 -4.62 -0.91
N ASP A 95 21.60 -5.36 -1.48
CA ASP A 95 20.23 -4.88 -1.69
C ASP A 95 19.55 -4.56 -0.37
N LYS A 96 19.66 -5.49 0.59
CA LYS A 96 19.10 -5.32 1.93
C LYS A 96 19.65 -4.07 2.60
N LYS A 97 20.97 -3.86 2.55
CA LYS A 97 21.63 -2.67 3.11
C LYS A 97 21.14 -1.37 2.45
N LEU A 98 21.00 -1.33 1.13
CA LEU A 98 20.53 -0.13 0.43
C LEU A 98 19.10 0.24 0.84
N LEU A 99 18.22 -0.76 0.98
CA LEU A 99 16.83 -0.55 1.39
C LEU A 99 16.71 -0.17 2.88
N THR A 100 17.44 -0.84 3.77
CA THR A 100 17.34 -0.61 5.23
C THR A 100 17.99 0.69 5.66
N GLU A 101 19.05 1.14 4.98
CA GLU A 101 19.68 2.46 5.20
C GLU A 101 18.90 3.61 4.53
N GLY A 102 17.82 3.31 3.80
CA GLY A 102 17.01 4.31 3.10
C GLY A 102 17.75 5.01 1.93
N LYS A 103 18.81 4.37 1.41
CA LYS A 103 19.56 4.89 0.24
C LYS A 103 18.77 4.79 -1.05
N VAL A 104 17.92 3.77 -1.14
CA VAL A 104 16.92 3.60 -2.21
C VAL A 104 15.58 3.25 -1.58
N ALA A 105 14.48 3.71 -2.18
CA ALA A 105 13.14 3.41 -1.70
C ALA A 105 12.68 1.99 -2.06
N SER A 106 13.12 1.51 -3.22
CA SER A 106 12.79 0.21 -3.78
C SER A 106 13.94 -0.32 -4.66
N ILE A 107 13.91 -1.63 -4.94
CA ILE A 107 14.83 -2.30 -5.88
C ILE A 107 14.00 -3.21 -6.80
N GLY A 108 14.15 -3.04 -8.11
CA GLY A 108 13.55 -3.95 -9.11
C GLY A 108 14.45 -5.15 -9.40
N LYS A 109 13.89 -6.36 -9.44
CA LYS A 109 14.58 -7.57 -9.91
C LYS A 109 13.68 -8.44 -10.77
N THR A 110 14.26 -9.08 -11.76
CA THR A 110 13.62 -10.18 -12.50
C THR A 110 13.98 -11.50 -11.83
N VAL A 111 12.97 -12.28 -11.49
CA VAL A 111 13.10 -13.60 -10.87
C VAL A 111 12.43 -14.64 -11.75
N GLU A 112 13.03 -15.82 -11.88
CA GLU A 112 12.43 -16.92 -12.62
C GLU A 112 11.69 -17.84 -11.64
N ASP A 113 10.47 -18.22 -11.97
CA ASP A 113 9.78 -19.29 -11.25
C ASP A 113 10.40 -20.66 -11.59
N PRO A 114 10.08 -21.74 -10.83
CA PRO A 114 10.58 -23.08 -11.13
C PRO A 114 10.21 -23.63 -12.52
N ASN A 115 9.27 -22.99 -13.22
CA ASN A 115 8.85 -23.35 -14.58
C ASN A 115 9.58 -22.51 -15.66
N GLY A 116 10.55 -21.69 -15.27
CA GLY A 116 11.32 -20.83 -16.18
C GLY A 116 10.59 -19.55 -16.60
N LYS A 117 9.47 -19.20 -15.97
CA LYS A 117 8.75 -17.96 -16.26
C LYS A 117 9.38 -16.81 -15.49
N ALA A 118 9.95 -15.85 -16.23
CA ALA A 118 10.47 -14.62 -15.66
C ALA A 118 9.33 -13.71 -15.17
N GLN A 119 9.49 -13.19 -13.96
CA GLN A 119 8.60 -12.24 -13.32
C GLN A 119 9.42 -11.07 -12.76
N HIS A 120 9.04 -9.85 -13.12
CA HIS A 120 9.65 -8.65 -12.56
C HIS A 120 8.95 -8.27 -11.25
N LEU A 121 9.74 -8.07 -10.20
CA LEU A 121 9.32 -7.74 -8.85
C LEU A 121 10.00 -6.47 -8.36
N ILE A 122 9.26 -5.65 -7.64
CA ILE A 122 9.78 -4.53 -6.86
C ILE A 122 9.89 -4.96 -5.41
N PHE A 123 11.04 -4.72 -4.80
CA PHE A 123 11.33 -5.01 -3.40
C PHE A 123 11.46 -3.74 -2.59
N GLU A 124 10.96 -3.76 -1.36
CA GLU A 124 10.88 -2.59 -0.52
C GLU A 124 10.99 -2.98 0.97
N TYR A 125 11.53 -2.13 1.84
CA TYR A 125 11.69 -2.42 3.27
C TYR A 125 10.60 -1.76 4.12
N ASP A 126 9.95 -2.52 4.99
CA ASP A 126 8.98 -2.05 5.98
C ASP A 126 9.65 -1.91 7.35
N ALA A 127 9.95 -0.68 7.73
CA ALA A 127 10.68 -0.39 8.97
C ALA A 127 9.87 -0.72 10.24
N GLU A 128 8.54 -0.77 10.17
CA GLU A 128 7.70 -1.08 11.33
C GLU A 128 7.75 -2.57 11.68
N THR A 129 7.73 -3.46 10.68
CA THR A 129 7.80 -4.91 10.93
C THR A 129 9.20 -5.50 10.77
N LYS A 130 10.14 -4.70 10.25
CA LYS A 130 11.51 -5.07 9.86
C LYS A 130 11.58 -6.19 8.82
N GLU A 131 10.66 -6.16 7.87
CA GLU A 131 10.58 -7.14 6.79
C GLU A 131 10.77 -6.49 5.43
N PHE A 132 11.12 -7.31 4.44
CA PHE A 132 11.11 -6.91 3.04
C PHE A 132 9.82 -7.40 2.37
N ILE A 133 9.19 -6.52 1.61
CA ILE A 133 7.97 -6.79 0.84
C ILE A 133 8.35 -6.86 -0.63
N SER A 134 7.62 -7.66 -1.40
CA SER A 134 7.70 -7.62 -2.86
C SER A 134 6.32 -7.54 -3.52
N TYR A 135 6.27 -6.92 -4.69
CA TYR A 135 5.05 -6.84 -5.50
C TYR A 135 5.38 -6.76 -6.99
N ILE A 136 4.37 -7.02 -7.83
CA ILE A 136 4.47 -6.92 -9.29
C ILE A 136 4.04 -5.49 -9.69
N PRO A 137 4.91 -4.69 -10.32
CA PRO A 137 4.63 -3.28 -10.58
C PRO A 137 3.39 -3.08 -11.47
N ASN A 138 3.21 -3.92 -12.49
CA ASN A 138 2.06 -3.83 -13.40
C ASN A 138 0.72 -4.20 -12.75
N LYS A 139 0.72 -4.76 -11.53
CA LYS A 139 -0.51 -4.96 -10.72
C LYS A 139 -0.83 -3.76 -9.84
N VAL A 140 0.08 -2.80 -9.69
CA VAL A 140 -0.16 -1.56 -8.97
C VAL A 140 -0.95 -0.61 -9.88
N GLN A 141 -2.11 -0.16 -9.41
CA GLN A 141 -2.86 0.86 -10.12
C GLN A 141 -2.28 2.24 -9.81
N ALA A 142 -1.66 2.87 -10.80
CA ALA A 142 -1.26 4.27 -10.71
C ALA A 142 -2.49 5.20 -10.76
N PRO A 143 -2.47 6.34 -10.05
CA PRO A 143 -3.45 7.39 -10.26
C PRO A 143 -3.45 7.90 -11.70
N GLU A 144 -4.61 8.28 -12.21
CA GLU A 144 -4.73 9.04 -13.46
C GLU A 144 -4.33 10.51 -13.22
N ARG A 145 -4.72 11.06 -12.08
CA ARG A 145 -4.36 12.43 -11.68
C ARG A 145 -3.94 12.49 -10.23
N VAL A 146 -3.03 13.40 -9.91
CA VAL A 146 -2.68 13.78 -8.55
C VAL A 146 -2.71 15.30 -8.47
N ASN A 147 -3.44 15.85 -7.50
CA ASN A 147 -3.67 17.28 -7.35
C ASN A 147 -4.10 17.95 -8.68
N GLY A 148 -4.94 17.27 -9.44
CA GLY A 148 -5.50 17.77 -10.70
C GLY A 148 -4.60 17.60 -11.92
N GLU A 149 -3.31 17.36 -11.74
CA GLU A 149 -2.35 17.11 -12.82
C GLU A 149 -2.51 15.70 -13.39
N LEU A 150 -2.55 15.55 -14.72
CA LEU A 150 -2.60 14.25 -15.40
C LEU A 150 -1.22 13.62 -15.41
N LEU A 151 -1.11 12.40 -14.87
CA LEU A 151 0.16 11.69 -14.88
C LEU A 151 0.50 11.21 -16.28
N THR A 152 1.74 11.41 -16.70
CA THR A 152 2.28 10.81 -17.92
C THR A 152 2.48 9.31 -17.74
N GLU A 153 2.59 8.57 -18.84
CA GLU A 153 2.87 7.13 -18.78
C GLU A 153 4.22 6.81 -18.13
N GLU A 154 5.19 7.73 -18.21
CA GLU A 154 6.47 7.62 -17.51
C GLU A 154 6.29 7.80 -16.00
N GLN A 155 5.55 8.82 -15.56
CA GLN A 155 5.23 9.02 -14.14
C GLN A 155 4.42 7.85 -13.57
N LYS A 156 3.48 7.29 -14.34
CA LYS A 156 2.74 6.08 -13.92
C LYS A 156 3.66 4.88 -13.74
N ARG A 157 4.62 4.67 -14.66
CA ARG A 157 5.62 3.59 -14.54
C ARG A 157 6.56 3.81 -13.35
N ALA A 158 7.04 5.04 -13.15
CA ALA A 158 7.85 5.39 -11.98
C ALA A 158 7.09 5.10 -10.67
N PHE A 159 5.84 5.54 -10.57
CA PHE A 159 4.97 5.22 -9.44
C PHE A 159 4.84 3.70 -9.24
N GLN A 160 4.52 2.95 -10.29
CA GLN A 160 4.40 1.49 -10.22
C GLN A 160 5.69 0.79 -9.79
N SER A 161 6.86 1.35 -10.09
CA SER A 161 8.17 0.85 -9.67
C SER A 161 8.59 1.29 -8.27
N GLY A 162 7.76 2.09 -7.57
CA GLY A 162 8.09 2.66 -6.27
C GLY A 162 9.09 3.82 -6.32
N GLU A 163 9.30 4.38 -7.51
CA GLU A 163 10.16 5.56 -7.70
C GLU A 163 9.37 6.86 -7.39
N PRO A 164 10.05 7.93 -6.95
CA PRO A 164 9.42 9.23 -6.77
C PRO A 164 8.89 9.81 -8.07
N VAL A 165 7.72 10.45 -7.97
CA VAL A 165 7.07 11.20 -9.03
C VAL A 165 6.94 12.65 -8.59
N GLU A 166 7.45 13.55 -9.43
CA GLU A 166 7.35 15.00 -9.23
C GLU A 166 6.25 15.58 -10.12
N LEU A 167 5.43 16.46 -9.55
CA LEU A 167 4.44 17.27 -10.28
C LEU A 167 4.97 18.68 -10.57
N SER A 168 4.31 19.37 -11.48
CA SER A 168 4.66 20.75 -11.84
C SER A 168 4.53 21.76 -10.69
N ASP A 169 3.70 21.46 -9.69
CA ASP A 169 3.50 22.28 -8.49
C ASP A 169 4.50 21.97 -7.35
N GLY A 170 5.52 21.15 -7.63
CA GLY A 170 6.56 20.74 -6.69
C GLY A 170 6.07 19.76 -5.61
N THR A 171 4.92 19.11 -5.84
CA THR A 171 4.49 17.93 -5.07
C THR A 171 5.30 16.72 -5.50
N SER A 172 5.82 15.99 -4.53
CA SER A 172 6.53 14.72 -4.73
C SER A 172 5.79 13.60 -4.01
N PHE A 173 5.63 12.46 -4.68
CA PHE A 173 4.96 11.29 -4.13
C PHE A 173 5.53 10.00 -4.70
N GLN A 174 5.35 8.89 -4.00
CA GLN A 174 5.82 7.57 -4.44
C GLN A 174 4.87 6.47 -3.96
N HIS A 175 4.79 5.37 -4.70
CA HIS A 175 4.09 4.18 -4.24
C HIS A 175 4.84 3.50 -3.08
N ARG A 176 4.09 2.89 -2.16
CA ARG A 176 4.65 2.11 -1.06
C ARG A 176 3.68 1.02 -0.61
N ALA A 177 4.00 -0.25 -0.82
CA ALA A 177 3.11 -1.36 -0.47
C ALA A 177 2.98 -1.59 1.04
N SER A 178 3.98 -1.17 1.82
CA SER A 178 3.96 -1.16 3.30
C SER A 178 3.04 -0.10 3.91
N GLU A 179 2.54 0.84 3.11
CA GLU A 179 1.70 1.95 3.55
C GLU A 179 0.21 1.67 3.26
N PRO A 180 -0.71 1.93 4.20
CA PRO A 180 -2.13 1.61 4.02
C PRO A 180 -2.74 2.33 2.80
N ASN A 181 -2.42 3.62 2.68
CA ASN A 181 -2.83 4.45 1.55
C ASN A 181 -2.08 4.11 0.25
N GLY A 182 -1.03 3.29 0.32
CA GLY A 182 -0.21 2.90 -0.83
C GLY A 182 0.69 4.01 -1.38
N ILE A 183 0.75 5.15 -0.70
CA ILE A 183 1.41 6.36 -1.17
C ILE A 183 2.12 7.04 -0.01
N LEU A 184 3.36 7.47 -0.27
CA LEU A 184 4.07 8.48 0.52
C LEU A 184 4.05 9.80 -0.25
N SER A 185 4.08 10.92 0.45
CA SER A 185 4.17 12.24 -0.18
C SER A 185 4.88 13.25 0.68
N ASP A 186 5.59 14.18 0.04
CA ASP A 186 6.14 15.34 0.71
C ASP A 186 5.06 16.34 1.17
N ARG A 187 3.79 16.11 0.83
CA ARG A 187 2.60 16.84 1.33
C ARG A 187 1.77 16.00 2.29
N ILE A 188 1.06 16.67 3.21
CA ILE A 188 0.23 15.99 4.22
C ILE A 188 -1.06 15.36 3.66
N ALA A 189 -1.52 15.81 2.50
CA ALA A 189 -2.68 15.27 1.81
C ALA A 189 -2.56 15.41 0.30
N LEU A 190 -3.20 14.50 -0.43
CA LEU A 190 -3.30 14.50 -1.89
C LEU A 190 -4.74 14.22 -2.31
N VAL A 191 -5.17 14.84 -3.40
CA VAL A 191 -6.38 14.38 -4.12
C VAL A 191 -5.92 13.58 -5.32
N VAL A 192 -6.25 12.30 -5.34
CA VAL A 192 -5.91 11.40 -6.46
C VAL A 192 -7.17 11.03 -7.24
N SER A 193 -7.02 10.73 -8.51
CA SER A 193 -8.08 10.15 -9.32
C SER A 193 -7.67 8.81 -9.89
N VAL A 194 -8.60 7.87 -9.97
CA VAL A 194 -8.37 6.51 -10.48
C VAL A 194 -9.46 6.15 -11.47
N LEU A 195 -9.11 5.40 -12.52
CA LEU A 195 -10.09 4.81 -13.40
C LEU A 195 -10.74 3.61 -12.70
N MET A 196 -12.07 3.59 -12.65
CA MET A 196 -12.87 2.49 -12.12
C MET A 196 -13.99 2.16 -13.12
N ASP A 197 -14.68 1.04 -12.92
CA ASP A 197 -15.76 0.59 -13.79
C ASP A 197 -16.89 1.64 -13.76
N GLY A 198 -17.01 2.45 -14.82
CA GLY A 198 -17.95 3.57 -14.92
C GLY A 198 -17.33 4.98 -14.94
N GLY A 199 -16.00 5.12 -14.87
CA GLY A 199 -15.30 6.40 -15.09
C GLY A 199 -14.25 6.75 -14.03
N ILE A 200 -13.86 8.03 -14.00
CA ILE A 200 -12.87 8.55 -13.05
C ILE A 200 -13.51 8.70 -11.67
N SER A 201 -12.90 8.14 -10.64
CA SER A 201 -13.27 8.36 -9.23
C SER A 201 -12.17 9.11 -8.51
N TYR A 202 -12.55 10.11 -7.71
CA TYR A 202 -11.62 10.90 -6.90
C TYR A 202 -11.55 10.38 -5.45
N LEU A 203 -10.36 10.43 -4.86
CA LEU A 203 -10.10 10.07 -3.47
C LEU A 203 -9.24 11.15 -2.82
N LEU A 204 -9.66 11.63 -1.66
CA LEU A 204 -8.85 12.45 -0.79
C LEU A 204 -8.05 11.55 0.16
N LEU A 205 -6.72 11.55 0.00
CA LEU A 205 -5.81 10.82 0.87
C LEU A 205 -5.25 11.78 1.93
N ARG A 206 -5.41 11.43 3.20
CA ARG A 206 -4.90 12.16 4.36
C ARG A 206 -4.03 11.25 5.22
N GLY A 207 -3.29 11.84 6.15
CA GLY A 207 -2.41 11.08 7.04
C GLY A 207 -1.27 10.39 6.28
N LEU A 208 -0.85 10.99 5.17
CA LEU A 208 0.26 10.47 4.37
C LEU A 208 1.56 10.68 5.14
N ARG A 209 2.44 9.68 5.11
CA ARG A 209 3.80 9.82 5.61
C ARG A 209 4.69 10.46 4.54
N ASN A 210 5.78 11.08 5.00
CA ASN A 210 6.77 11.70 4.14
C ASN A 210 7.54 10.66 3.30
N LEU A 211 8.17 11.13 2.23
CA LEU A 211 9.10 10.33 1.42
C LEU A 211 10.31 9.90 2.27
N LEU A 212 10.82 8.70 2.01
CA LEU A 212 11.93 8.12 2.78
C LEU A 212 13.21 8.96 2.71
N SER A 213 13.48 9.58 1.56
CA SER A 213 14.65 10.42 1.32
C SER A 213 14.46 11.87 1.76
N ASN A 214 13.24 12.29 2.07
CA ASN A 214 12.94 13.67 2.42
C ASN A 214 13.15 13.92 3.91
N LYS A 215 14.17 14.73 4.22
CA LYS A 215 14.50 15.13 5.60
C LYS A 215 13.76 16.38 6.07
N GLN A 216 13.07 17.07 5.17
CA GLN A 216 12.31 18.26 5.51
C GLN A 216 10.94 17.87 6.08
N PRO A 217 10.31 18.69 6.94
CA PRO A 217 8.92 18.51 7.32
C PRO A 217 8.02 18.42 6.08
N GLN A 218 6.92 17.66 6.16
CA GLN A 218 5.94 17.65 5.08
C GLN A 218 5.37 19.05 4.89
N LYS A 219 5.24 19.42 3.62
CA LYS A 219 4.57 20.65 3.18
C LYS A 219 3.07 20.52 3.41
N ASP A 220 2.40 21.66 3.47
CA ASP A 220 0.93 21.71 3.45
C ASP A 220 0.36 21.13 2.14
N GLU A 221 -0.94 20.89 2.13
CA GLU A 221 -1.68 20.40 0.97
C GLU A 221 -2.06 21.51 -0.03
N TYR A 222 -1.93 22.79 0.32
CA TYR A 222 -2.65 23.89 -0.33
C TYR A 222 -2.02 24.41 -1.63
N THR A 223 -1.85 23.54 -2.63
CA THR A 223 -1.55 23.98 -4.00
C THR A 223 -2.81 24.40 -4.75
N ALA A 224 -2.63 25.18 -5.81
CA ALA A 224 -3.74 25.48 -6.74
C ALA A 224 -4.33 24.19 -7.32
N GLY A 225 -3.48 23.23 -7.68
CA GLY A 225 -3.88 21.92 -8.18
C GLY A 225 -4.71 21.13 -7.17
N PHE A 226 -4.27 21.07 -5.89
CA PHE A 226 -5.01 20.41 -4.82
C PHE A 226 -6.41 21.01 -4.65
N LYS A 227 -6.53 22.35 -4.57
CA LYS A 227 -7.81 23.04 -4.42
C LYS A 227 -8.77 22.74 -5.59
N MET A 228 -8.26 22.77 -6.81
CA MET A 228 -9.05 22.44 -8.00
C MET A 228 -9.53 20.98 -7.98
N ALA A 229 -8.64 20.06 -7.62
CA ALA A 229 -8.96 18.64 -7.54
C ALA A 229 -9.99 18.33 -6.44
N LEU A 230 -9.86 18.98 -5.28
CA LEU A 230 -10.81 18.86 -4.18
C LEU A 230 -12.21 19.35 -4.60
N ALA A 231 -12.29 20.52 -5.23
CA ALA A 231 -13.56 21.04 -5.75
C ALA A 231 -14.16 20.16 -6.87
N ALA A 232 -13.33 19.45 -7.64
CA ALA A 232 -13.81 18.49 -8.63
C ALA A 232 -14.39 17.22 -7.96
N MET A 233 -13.73 16.73 -6.91
CA MET A 233 -14.21 15.61 -6.10
C MET A 233 -15.56 15.93 -5.45
N GLU A 234 -15.70 17.09 -4.81
CA GLU A 234 -16.94 17.53 -4.14
C GLU A 234 -18.10 17.65 -5.13
N ARG A 235 -17.86 18.20 -6.33
CA ARG A 235 -18.87 18.27 -7.41
C ARG A 235 -19.31 16.88 -7.87
N GLN A 236 -18.37 15.93 -7.99
CA GLN A 236 -18.72 14.56 -8.37
C GLN A 236 -19.56 13.89 -7.29
N GLN A 237 -19.24 14.08 -6.00
CA GLN A 237 -20.03 13.53 -4.89
C GLN A 237 -21.45 14.09 -4.89
N ALA A 238 -21.60 15.41 -5.01
CA ALA A 238 -22.91 16.04 -5.07
C ALA A 238 -23.80 15.53 -6.22
N GLN A 239 -23.21 15.18 -7.37
CA GLN A 239 -23.94 14.60 -8.51
C GLN A 239 -24.37 13.15 -8.31
N LYS A 240 -23.71 12.40 -7.43
CA LYS A 240 -24.08 11.01 -7.10
C LYS A 240 -25.19 10.92 -6.06
N ASP A 241 -25.37 11.98 -5.27
CA ASP A 241 -26.38 12.06 -4.22
C ASP A 241 -27.74 12.63 -4.71
N LEU A 242 -27.83 12.96 -6.01
CA LEU A 242 -29.02 13.41 -6.75
C LEU A 242 -29.70 12.25 -7.49
#